data_AF-A0A7S3C1M8-F1
#
_entry.id   AF-A0A7S3C1M8-F1
#
_cell.length_a   1.000
_cell.length_b   1.000
_cell.length_c   1.000
_cell.angle_alpha   90.00
_cell.angle_beta   90.00
_cell.angle_gamma   90.00
#
_symmetry.space_group_name_H-M   'P 1'
#
loop_
_entity.id
_entity.type
_entity.pdbx_description
1 polymer ?
#
loop_
_entity_poly.entity_id
_entity_poly.type
_entity_poly.pdbx_seq_one_letter_code
_entity_poly.pdbx_strand_id
1 'polypeptide(L)'
;VTILQQTLVGVLSSATARERLQLIFVNGCKSGLLCEELAERGVPSIGWDTIALDDACAVFALGVYECLLRRAADPLTAAALRESFEQGKLAVAAVQRGGKDKYAVADPKAQPRRADGSVGGWLPDGRLAAGVPVL
;
A
#
# COMPACT_ATOMS: atom_id res chain seq x y z
N VAL A 1 17.77 9.00 10.56
CA VAL A 1 16.62 9.93 10.51
C VAL A 1 15.52 9.37 11.39
N THR A 2 15.63 9.55 12.71
CA THR A 2 14.72 8.91 13.67
C THR A 2 13.74 9.94 14.26
N ILE A 3 14.17 11.20 14.34
CA ILE A 3 13.37 12.34 14.80
C ILE A 3 12.13 12.55 13.92
N LEU A 4 12.26 12.41 12.60
CA LEU A 4 11.15 12.60 11.66
C LEU A 4 10.03 11.56 11.79
N GLN A 5 10.36 10.29 12.06
CA GLN A 5 9.36 9.22 12.19
C GLN A 5 8.55 9.36 13.48
N GLN A 6 9.22 9.61 14.61
CA GLN A 6 8.52 9.82 15.89
C GLN A 6 7.62 11.06 15.85
N THR A 7 8.07 12.15 15.21
CA THR A 7 7.23 13.33 15.00
C THR A 7 6.02 13.02 14.12
N LEU A 8 6.22 12.32 13.00
CA LEU A 8 5.12 11.95 12.10
C LEU A 8 4.09 11.09 12.81
N VAL A 9 4.53 10.07 13.53
CA VAL A 9 3.66 9.21 14.32
C VAL A 9 2.91 10.02 15.38
N GLY A 10 3.59 10.90 16.12
CA GLY A 10 2.95 11.77 17.10
C GLY A 10 1.86 12.66 16.52
N VAL A 11 2.07 13.21 15.33
CA VAL A 11 1.07 14.02 14.60
C VAL A 11 -0.11 13.15 14.17
N LEU A 12 0.16 12.01 13.52
CA LEU A 12 -0.86 11.11 12.96
C LEU A 12 -1.66 10.36 14.03
N SER A 13 -1.10 10.16 15.22
CA SER A 13 -1.79 9.56 16.37
C SER A 13 -2.39 10.57 17.34
N SER A 14 -2.25 11.88 17.08
CA SER A 14 -2.83 12.92 17.94
C SER A 14 -4.35 12.75 18.05
N ALA A 15 -4.95 13.26 19.13
CA ALA A 15 -6.41 13.18 19.32
C ALA A 15 -7.16 13.83 18.14
N THR A 16 -6.71 15.01 17.72
CA THR A 16 -7.27 15.73 16.57
C THR A 16 -7.13 14.95 15.27
N ALA A 17 -6.01 14.26 15.05
CA ALA A 17 -5.82 13.43 13.87
C ALA A 17 -6.75 12.21 13.90
N ARG A 18 -6.87 11.52 15.05
CA ARG A 18 -7.75 10.36 15.21
C ARG A 18 -9.24 10.68 15.08
N GLU A 19 -9.64 11.91 15.36
CA GLU A 19 -11.01 12.39 15.13
C GLU A 19 -11.34 12.63 13.65
N ARG A 20 -10.32 12.83 12.79
CA ARG A 20 -10.50 13.27 11.40
C ARG A 20 -10.00 12.29 10.35
N LEU A 21 -9.00 11.47 10.70
CA LEU A 21 -8.38 10.49 9.82
C LEU A 21 -8.89 9.11 10.18
N GLN A 22 -9.56 8.47 9.24
CA GLN A 22 -10.08 7.11 9.40
C GLN A 22 -9.12 6.04 8.86
N LEU A 23 -8.27 6.41 7.90
CA LEU A 23 -7.30 5.53 7.25
C LEU A 23 -6.16 6.36 6.66
N ILE A 24 -4.93 5.85 6.76
CA ILE A 24 -3.73 6.50 6.21
C ILE A 24 -3.10 5.59 5.15
N PHE A 25 -2.78 6.14 3.97
CA PHE A 25 -1.98 5.44 2.96
C PHE A 25 -0.55 5.97 2.99
N VAL A 26 0.41 5.09 3.28
CA VAL A 26 1.84 5.39 3.26
C VAL A 26 2.44 4.77 2.00
N ASN A 27 2.23 5.43 0.86
CA ASN A 27 2.74 5.04 -0.46
C ASN A 27 4.24 5.35 -0.61
N GLY A 28 5.04 4.78 0.27
CA GLY A 28 6.49 4.82 0.24
C GLY A 28 7.06 3.42 0.36
N CYS A 29 8.23 3.19 -0.23
CA CYS A 29 8.91 1.91 -0.12
C CYS A 29 9.22 1.58 1.36
N LYS A 30 9.05 0.32 1.77
CA LYS A 30 9.36 -0.16 3.14
C LYS A 30 8.65 0.61 4.25
N SER A 31 7.44 1.10 4.00
CA SER A 31 6.62 1.80 5.01
C SER A 31 5.94 0.86 6.00
N GLY A 32 6.06 -0.47 5.86
CA GLY A 32 5.46 -1.46 6.77
C GLY A 32 5.76 -1.21 8.26
N LEU A 33 7.01 -0.90 8.61
CA LEU A 33 7.39 -0.58 10.00
C LEU A 33 6.67 0.66 10.56
N LEU A 34 6.44 1.67 9.73
CA LEU A 34 5.67 2.85 10.14
C LEU A 34 4.20 2.49 10.35
N CYS A 35 3.64 1.61 9.51
CA CYS A 35 2.27 1.11 9.66
C CYS A 35 2.10 0.29 10.95
N GLU A 36 3.08 -0.54 11.31
CA GLU A 36 3.11 -1.26 12.59
C GLU A 36 3.07 -0.28 13.78
N GLU A 37 3.92 0.76 13.77
CA GLU A 37 3.94 1.78 14.82
C GLU A 37 2.64 2.59 14.92
N LEU A 38 1.95 2.83 13.79
CA LEU A 38 0.64 3.48 13.76
C LEU A 38 -0.46 2.55 14.29
N ALA A 39 -0.39 1.26 13.96
CA ALA A 39 -1.34 0.24 14.42
C ALA A 39 -1.30 0.06 15.94
N GLU A 40 -0.10 0.07 16.56
CA GLU A 40 0.07 0.06 18.03
C GLU A 40 -0.64 1.24 18.71
N ARG A 41 -0.86 2.35 17.98
CA ARG A 41 -1.55 3.55 18.47
C ARG A 41 -3.02 3.63 18.04
N GLY A 42 -3.54 2.54 17.47
CA GLY A 42 -4.93 2.44 17.02
C GLY A 42 -5.24 3.27 15.78
N VAL A 43 -4.25 3.55 14.93
CA VAL A 43 -4.42 4.30 13.69
C VAL A 43 -4.38 3.32 12.50
N PRO A 44 -5.51 3.07 11.82
CA PRO A 44 -5.52 2.22 10.64
C PRO A 44 -4.65 2.82 9.52
N SER A 45 -3.77 2.00 8.94
CA SER A 45 -2.91 2.44 7.85
C SER A 45 -2.61 1.31 6.86
N ILE A 46 -2.27 1.68 5.63
CA ILE A 46 -1.79 0.76 4.60
C ILE A 46 -0.43 1.24 4.13
N GLY A 47 0.54 0.33 4.08
CA GLY A 47 1.92 0.59 3.66
C GLY A 47 2.41 -0.42 2.64
N TRP A 48 3.73 -0.47 2.47
CA TRP A 48 4.42 -1.35 1.53
C TRP A 48 5.67 -1.94 2.16
N ASP A 49 5.81 -3.27 2.15
CA ASP A 49 6.97 -3.96 2.72
C ASP A 49 8.21 -3.89 1.83
N THR A 50 7.97 -3.68 0.53
CA THR A 50 8.99 -3.80 -0.51
C THR A 50 9.07 -2.51 -1.32
N ILE A 51 9.39 -2.60 -2.61
CA ILE A 51 9.39 -1.43 -3.49
C ILE A 51 7.95 -1.14 -3.86
N ALA A 52 7.55 0.11 -3.69
CA ALA A 52 6.26 0.64 -4.08
C ALA A 52 6.41 1.31 -5.45
N LEU A 53 5.82 0.75 -6.51
CA LEU A 53 5.76 1.44 -7.81
C LEU A 53 4.64 2.49 -7.78
N ASP A 54 4.98 3.77 -7.94
CA ASP A 54 4.06 4.89 -7.79
C ASP A 54 2.72 4.72 -8.55
N ASP A 55 2.79 4.38 -9.84
CA ASP A 55 1.59 4.11 -10.66
C ASP A 55 0.70 3.00 -10.05
N ALA A 56 1.33 1.92 -9.58
CA ALA A 56 0.60 0.80 -9.01
C ALA A 56 0.04 1.15 -7.61
N CYS A 57 0.74 1.98 -6.85
CA CYS A 57 0.26 2.51 -5.58
C CYS A 57 -0.96 3.40 -5.75
N ALA A 58 -0.96 4.23 -6.80
CA ALA A 58 -2.12 5.06 -7.15
C ALA A 58 -3.33 4.19 -7.51
N VAL A 59 -3.14 3.17 -8.37
CA VAL A 59 -4.21 2.22 -8.73
C VAL A 59 -4.72 1.46 -7.51
N PHE A 60 -3.81 0.99 -6.66
CA PHE A 60 -4.17 0.31 -5.42
C PHE A 60 -5.05 1.20 -4.54
N ALA A 61 -4.61 2.44 -4.26
CA ALA A 61 -5.32 3.36 -3.40
C ALA A 61 -6.71 3.71 -3.95
N LEU A 62 -6.84 3.88 -5.28
CA LEU A 62 -8.13 4.08 -5.94
C LEU A 62 -9.04 2.86 -5.78
N GLY A 63 -8.54 1.64 -5.98
CA GLY A 63 -9.34 0.41 -5.80
C GLY A 63 -9.85 0.24 -4.37
N VAL A 64 -9.02 0.54 -3.37
CA VAL A 64 -9.46 0.56 -1.95
C VAL A 64 -10.52 1.63 -1.74
N TYR A 65 -10.28 2.85 -2.22
CA TYR A 65 -11.18 3.99 -2.03
C TYR A 65 -12.55 3.78 -2.68
N GLU A 66 -12.60 3.22 -3.89
CA GLU A 66 -13.86 2.90 -4.57
C GLU A 66 -14.70 1.87 -3.80
N CYS A 67 -14.05 0.86 -3.21
CA CYS A 67 -14.73 -0.12 -2.37
C CYS A 67 -15.31 0.52 -1.10
N LEU A 68 -14.52 1.38 -0.43
CA LEU A 68 -14.95 2.10 0.76
C LEU A 68 -16.07 3.11 0.46
N LEU A 69 -16.01 3.82 -0.67
CA LEU A 69 -17.03 4.79 -1.08
C LEU A 69 -18.41 4.15 -1.25
N ARG A 70 -18.47 2.91 -1.76
CA ARG A 70 -19.74 2.15 -1.87
C ARG A 70 -20.37 1.86 -0.51
N ARG A 71 -19.62 2.03 0.58
CA ARG A 71 -19.99 1.79 1.97
C ARG A 71 -19.91 3.07 2.81
N ALA A 72 -19.93 4.25 2.20
CA ALA A 72 -19.67 5.52 2.89
C ALA A 72 -20.66 5.84 4.03
N ALA A 73 -21.82 5.19 4.07
CA ALA A 73 -22.79 5.31 5.16
C ALA A 73 -22.45 4.43 6.38
N ASP A 74 -21.57 3.43 6.21
CA ASP A 74 -21.18 2.48 7.26
C ASP A 74 -19.90 2.93 7.96
N PRO A 75 -19.74 2.66 9.27
CA PRO A 75 -18.46 2.81 9.94
C PRO A 75 -17.37 1.96 9.28
N LEU A 76 -16.14 2.47 9.23
CA LEU A 76 -14.99 1.70 8.79
C LEU A 76 -14.70 0.58 9.80
N THR A 77 -15.10 -0.64 9.46
CA THR A 77 -14.79 -1.84 10.24
C THR A 77 -13.50 -2.50 9.74
N ALA A 78 -12.85 -3.30 10.59
CA ALA A 78 -11.70 -4.10 10.18
C ALA A 78 -12.03 -5.06 9.02
N ALA A 79 -13.25 -5.58 8.98
CA ALA A 79 -13.72 -6.45 7.89
C ALA A 79 -13.84 -5.66 6.57
N ALA A 80 -14.48 -4.49 6.60
CA ALA A 80 -14.60 -3.62 5.43
C ALA A 80 -13.24 -3.16 4.90
N LEU A 81 -12.30 -2.85 5.81
CA LEU A 81 -10.94 -2.47 5.44
C LEU A 81 -10.18 -3.63 4.77
N ARG A 82 -10.26 -4.84 5.33
CA ARG A 82 -9.65 -6.04 4.71
C ARG A 82 -10.24 -6.34 3.33
N GLU A 83 -11.55 -6.27 3.19
CA GLU A 83 -12.21 -6.48 1.90
C GLU A 83 -11.76 -5.44 0.86
N SER A 84 -11.73 -4.16 1.26
CA SER A 84 -11.28 -3.07 0.39
C SER A 84 -9.80 -3.21 0.01
N PHE A 85 -8.97 -3.69 0.94
CA PHE A 85 -7.56 -4.01 0.70
C PHE A 85 -7.40 -5.09 -0.39
N GLU A 86 -8.20 -6.17 -0.34
CA GLU A 86 -8.22 -7.18 -1.40
C GLU A 86 -8.65 -6.59 -2.75
N GLN A 87 -9.64 -5.69 -2.76
CA GLN A 87 -10.04 -4.99 -3.99
C GLN A 87 -8.92 -4.11 -4.56
N GLY A 88 -8.16 -3.44 -3.70
CA GLY A 88 -6.96 -2.70 -4.13
C GLY A 88 -5.94 -3.59 -4.85
N LYS A 89 -5.69 -4.81 -4.33
CA LYS A 89 -4.79 -5.77 -4.99
C LYS A 89 -5.35 -6.24 -6.34
N LEU A 90 -6.65 -6.51 -6.42
CA LEU A 90 -7.32 -6.89 -7.66
C LEU A 90 -7.27 -5.76 -8.71
N ALA A 91 -7.47 -4.51 -8.30
CA ALA A 91 -7.38 -3.35 -9.18
C ALA A 91 -5.99 -3.23 -9.83
N VAL A 92 -4.92 -3.45 -9.05
CA VAL A 92 -3.54 -3.48 -9.59
C VAL A 92 -3.36 -4.62 -10.59
N ALA A 93 -3.85 -5.82 -10.26
CA ALA A 93 -3.75 -6.99 -11.13
C ALA A 93 -4.53 -6.84 -12.44
N ALA A 94 -5.61 -6.05 -12.45
CA ALA A 94 -6.45 -5.81 -13.62
C ALA A 94 -5.89 -4.77 -14.61
N VAL A 95 -4.82 -4.04 -14.27
CA VAL A 95 -4.25 -3.04 -15.18
C VAL A 95 -3.61 -3.73 -16.38
N GLN A 96 -4.01 -3.32 -17.58
CA GLN A 96 -3.46 -3.85 -18.84
C GLN A 96 -2.60 -2.82 -19.59
N ARG A 97 -1.60 -3.30 -20.32
CA ARG A 97 -0.80 -2.54 -21.29
C ARG A 97 -0.59 -3.39 -22.54
N GLY A 98 -1.13 -2.95 -23.67
CA GLY A 98 -1.03 -3.69 -24.93
C GLY A 98 -1.73 -5.06 -24.88
N GLY A 99 -2.86 -5.15 -24.17
CA GLY A 99 -3.66 -6.39 -24.04
C GLY A 99 -3.07 -7.45 -23.08
N LYS A 100 -2.06 -7.10 -22.29
CA LYS A 100 -1.46 -7.97 -21.27
C LYS A 100 -1.47 -7.29 -19.91
N ASP A 101 -1.52 -8.09 -18.85
CA ASP A 101 -1.42 -7.60 -17.47
C ASP A 101 -0.10 -6.85 -17.29
N LYS A 102 -0.18 -5.62 -16.77
CA LYS A 102 0.96 -4.73 -16.59
C LYS A 102 1.70 -5.01 -15.29
N TYR A 103 0.95 -5.28 -14.23
CA TYR A 103 1.48 -5.37 -12.87
C TYR A 103 1.21 -6.72 -12.20
N ALA A 104 2.03 -7.04 -11.22
CA ALA A 104 1.78 -8.10 -10.25
C ALA A 104 2.07 -7.57 -8.85
N VAL A 105 1.16 -7.83 -7.91
CA VAL A 105 1.40 -7.60 -6.48
C VAL A 105 2.36 -8.68 -5.99
N ALA A 106 3.65 -8.37 -5.96
CA ALA A 106 4.72 -9.33 -5.69
C ALA A 106 5.96 -8.63 -5.14
N ASP A 107 6.77 -9.36 -4.37
CA ASP A 107 8.05 -8.89 -3.89
C ASP A 107 9.10 -8.93 -5.02
N PRO A 108 9.68 -7.78 -5.43
CA PRO A 108 10.78 -7.77 -6.41
C PRO A 108 12.06 -8.44 -5.90
N LYS A 109 12.22 -8.71 -4.59
CA LYS A 109 13.33 -9.51 -4.05
C LYS A 109 13.31 -10.96 -4.54
N ALA A 110 12.15 -11.46 -5.01
CA ALA A 110 12.05 -12.77 -5.64
C ALA A 110 12.66 -12.82 -7.06
N GLN A 111 13.15 -11.69 -7.58
CA GLN A 111 13.72 -11.58 -8.93
C GLN A 111 15.24 -11.68 -8.93
N PRO A 112 15.84 -12.11 -10.07
CA PRO A 112 17.26 -11.95 -10.33
C PRO A 112 17.68 -10.48 -10.25
N ARG A 113 18.82 -10.21 -9.63
CA ARG A 113 19.40 -8.87 -9.59
C ARG A 113 20.04 -8.53 -10.93
N ARG A 114 20.00 -7.26 -11.30
CA ARG A 114 20.78 -6.71 -12.41
C ARG A 114 22.28 -6.76 -12.07
N ALA A 115 23.12 -6.52 -13.08
CA ALA A 115 24.59 -6.55 -12.92
C ALA A 115 25.11 -5.53 -11.89
N ASP A 116 24.36 -4.44 -11.65
CA ASP A 116 24.64 -3.42 -10.63
C ASP A 116 24.09 -3.78 -9.22
N GLY A 117 23.51 -4.97 -9.08
CA GLY A 117 22.88 -5.43 -7.83
C GLY A 117 21.48 -4.86 -7.57
N SER A 118 20.94 -3.99 -8.44
CA SER A 118 19.59 -3.47 -8.29
C SER A 118 18.54 -4.53 -8.65
N VAL A 119 17.35 -4.44 -8.05
CA VAL A 119 16.20 -5.20 -8.54
C VAL A 119 15.58 -4.43 -9.70
N GLY A 120 15.27 -5.15 -10.79
CA GLY A 120 14.83 -4.53 -12.03
C GLY A 120 13.34 -4.23 -12.09
N GLY A 121 12.55 -4.78 -11.16
CA GLY A 121 11.10 -4.65 -11.10
C GLY A 121 10.36 -5.57 -12.08
N TRP A 122 11.01 -6.22 -13.05
CA TRP A 122 10.37 -7.12 -14.01
C TRP A 122 10.40 -8.58 -13.56
N LEU A 123 9.23 -9.19 -13.45
CA LEU A 123 9.07 -10.60 -13.13
C LEU A 123 9.38 -11.49 -14.34
N PRO A 124 9.72 -12.78 -14.13
CA PRO A 124 9.98 -13.72 -15.22
C PRO A 124 8.83 -13.88 -16.23
N ASP A 125 7.60 -13.59 -15.82
CA ASP A 125 6.40 -13.62 -16.66
C ASP A 125 6.17 -12.32 -17.46
N GLY A 126 7.08 -11.35 -17.35
CA GLY A 126 7.02 -10.08 -18.08
C GLY A 126 6.15 -9.01 -17.41
N ARG A 127 5.63 -9.22 -16.20
CA ARG A 127 4.90 -8.19 -15.43
C ARG A 127 5.85 -7.33 -14.60
N LEU A 128 5.44 -6.09 -14.30
CA LEU A 128 6.13 -5.26 -13.32
C LEU A 128 5.66 -5.60 -11.90
N ALA A 129 6.59 -5.88 -10.99
CA ALA A 129 6.31 -6.04 -9.57
C ALA A 129 5.90 -4.70 -8.97
N ALA A 130 4.62 -4.59 -8.59
CA ALA A 130 4.03 -3.41 -7.96
C ALA A 130 4.56 -3.16 -6.54
N GLY A 131 5.11 -4.20 -5.90
CA GLY A 131 5.36 -4.25 -4.47
C GLY A 131 4.37 -5.13 -3.73
N VAL A 132 4.58 -5.24 -2.42
CA VAL A 132 3.70 -5.96 -1.49
C VAL A 132 3.08 -4.93 -0.55
N PRO A 133 1.79 -4.58 -0.74
CA PRO A 133 1.09 -3.74 0.21
C PRO A 133 0.86 -4.52 1.50
N VAL A 134 0.79 -3.80 2.62
CA VAL A 134 0.50 -4.36 3.95
C VAL A 134 -0.55 -3.53 4.67
N LEU A 135 -1.35 -4.20 5.48
CA LEU A 135 -2.42 -3.63 6.29
C LEU A 135 -2.13 -3.87 7.78
#